data_AF-A0A7Y5DF44-F1
#
_entry.id   AF-A0A7Y5DF44-F1
#
_cell.length_a   1.000
_cell.length_b   1.000
_cell.length_c   1.000
_cell.angle_alpha   90.00
_cell.angle_beta   90.00
_cell.angle_gamma   90.00
#
_symmetry.space_group_name_H-M   'P 1'
#
loop_
_entity.id
_entity.type
_entity.pdbx_description
1 polymer ?
#
loop_
_entity_poly.entity_id
_entity_poly.type
_entity_poly.pdbx_seq_one_letter_code
_entity_poly.pdbx_strand_id
1 'polypeptide(L)' 'LEALRKNPDQPVTGIVTSGRKQFFQAIYPDVAVSSACINCHNSHRLSTKRDFKLNDVMGGIAITIPLE' A
#
# COMPACT_ATOMS: atom_id res chain seq x y z
N LEU A 1 3.51 3.89 4.70
CA LEU A 1 4.08 2.82 3.86
C LEU A 1 5.29 2.13 4.48
N GLU A 2 6.13 2.80 5.28
CA GLU A 2 7.29 2.15 5.90
C GLU A 2 6.91 0.96 6.81
N ALA A 3 5.84 1.08 7.60
CA ALA A 3 5.31 -0.02 8.41
C ALA A 3 4.89 -1.24 7.55
N LEU A 4 4.29 -1.00 6.39
CA LEU A 4 3.89 -2.05 5.44
C LEU A 4 5.09 -2.73 4.78
N ARG A 5 6.19 -2.00 4.57
CA ARG A 5 7.46 -2.58 4.09
C ARG A 5 8.13 -3.47 5.13
N LYS A 6 7.97 -3.16 6.42
CA LYS A 6 8.55 -3.94 7.52
C LYS A 6 7.80 -5.26 7.72
N ASN A 7 6.47 -5.25 7.64
CA ASN A 7 5.62 -6.43 7.77
C ASN A 7 4.61 -6.52 6.60
N PRO A 8 5.02 -7.05 5.43
CA PRO A 8 4.16 -7.11 4.25
C PRO A 8 3.00 -8.12 4.38
N ASP A 9 2.98 -8.98 5.40
CA ASP A 9 1.91 -9.95 5.60
C ASP A 9 0.76 -9.42 6.46
N GLN A 10 0.89 -8.20 7.02
CA GLN A 10 -0.09 -7.65 7.94
C GLN A 10 -0.55 -6.26 7.51
N PRO A 11 -1.87 -5.98 7.54
CA PRO A 11 -2.36 -4.64 7.35
C PRO A 11 -1.99 -3.75 8.54
N VAL A 12 -1.82 -2.47 8.27
CA VAL A 12 -1.80 -1.44 9.32
C VAL A 12 -3.24 -0.98 9.52
N THR A 13 -3.78 -1.14 10.73
CA THR A 13 -5.15 -0.75 11.07
C THR A 13 -5.18 0.31 12.16
N GLY A 14 -6.24 1.12 12.20
CA GLY A 14 -6.44 2.11 13.25
C GLY A 14 -7.70 2.95 13.05
N ILE A 15 -8.05 3.72 14.07
CA ILE A 15 -9.08 4.76 13.97
C ILE A 15 -8.40 6.07 13.61
N VAL A 16 -8.87 6.72 12.55
CA VAL A 16 -8.40 8.02 12.10
C VAL A 16 -9.55 9.03 12.19
N THR A 17 -9.23 10.25 12.60
CA THR A 17 -10.20 11.35 12.65
C THR A 17 -9.94 12.30 11.49
N SER A 18 -10.98 12.61 10.72
CA SER A 18 -10.94 13.64 9.67
C SER A 18 -12.05 14.65 9.90
N GLY A 19 -11.67 15.86 10.28
CA GLY A 19 -12.61 16.87 10.78
C GLY A 19 -13.31 16.41 12.06
N ARG A 20 -14.63 16.29 12.02
CA ARG A 20 -15.45 15.79 13.15
C ARG A 20 -15.81 14.31 13.04
N LYS A 21 -15.42 13.63 11.96
CA LYS A 21 -15.87 12.27 11.65
C LYS A 21 -14.86 11.20 12.05
N GLN A 22 -15.39 10.16 12.67
CA GLN A 22 -14.82 8.84 12.96
C GLN A 22 -14.57 7.97 11.72
N PHE A 23 -13.35 7.44 11.47
CA PHE A 23 -13.17 6.37 10.48
C PHE A 23 -12.29 5.24 11.02
N PHE A 24 -12.69 4.00 10.77
CA PHE A 24 -11.77 2.87 10.81
C PHE A 24 -11.02 2.82 9.48
N GLN A 25 -9.69 2.77 9.54
CA GLN A 25 -8.83 2.64 8.37
C GLN A 25 -7.98 1.37 8.48
N ALA A 26 -7.95 0.61 7.40
CA ALA A 26 -7.04 -0.53 7.22
C ALA A 26 -6.26 -0.33 5.92
N ILE A 27 -4.93 -0.38 5.99
CA ILE A 27 -4.06 -0.26 4.83
C ILE A 27 -3.34 -1.59 4.60
N TYR A 28 -3.57 -2.19 3.44
CA TYR A 28 -2.94 -3.44 3.01
C TYR A 28 -1.76 -3.13 2.07
N PRO A 29 -0.64 -3.85 2.16
CA PRO A 29 0.46 -3.69 1.22
C PRO A 29 0.05 -4.19 -0.17
N ASP A 30 0.41 -3.43 -1.20
CA ASP A 30 0.33 -3.87 -2.59
C ASP A 30 1.70 -4.43 -2.98
N VAL A 31 1.78 -5.76 -3.09
CA VAL A 31 3.03 -6.51 -3.25
C VAL A 31 3.22 -6.90 -4.71
N ALA A 32 4.46 -6.81 -5.20
CA ALA A 32 4.84 -7.27 -6.52
C ALA A 32 4.77 -8.81 -6.62
N VAL A 33 3.58 -9.36 -6.81
CA VAL A 33 3.33 -10.82 -6.80
C VAL A 33 3.76 -11.53 -8.08
N SER A 34 4.06 -10.81 -9.16
CA SER A 34 4.48 -11.39 -10.44
C SER A 34 5.54 -10.57 -11.15
N SER A 35 6.26 -11.21 -12.09
CA SER A 35 7.23 -10.54 -12.96
C SER A 35 6.60 -9.43 -13.80
N ALA A 36 5.34 -9.59 -14.22
CA ALA A 36 4.61 -8.57 -14.97
C ALA A 36 4.48 -7.26 -14.18
N CYS A 37 4.26 -7.34 -12.86
CA CYS A 37 4.20 -6.18 -11.97
C CYS A 37 5.50 -5.38 -12.06
N ILE A 38 6.64 -6.00 -11.78
CA ILE A 38 7.93 -5.30 -11.77
C ILE A 38 8.37 -4.85 -13.15
N ASN A 39 8.05 -5.59 -14.21
CA ASN A 39 8.46 -5.24 -15.57
C ASN A 39 7.78 -3.94 -16.03
N CYS A 40 6.47 -3.82 -15.80
CA CYS A 40 5.75 -2.59 -16.16
C CYS A 40 6.20 -1.43 -15.25
N HIS A 41 6.22 -1.62 -13.93
CA HIS A 41 6.55 -0.55 -13.00
C HIS A 41 8.00 -0.06 -13.13
N ASN A 42 8.95 -0.92 -13.48
CA ASN A 42 10.35 -0.52 -13.69
C ASN A 42 10.60 0.13 -15.05
N SER A 43 9.78 -0.15 -16.07
CA SER A 43 9.96 0.43 -17.42
C SER A 43 9.11 1.68 -17.68
N HIS A 44 8.06 1.91 -16.89
CA HIS A 44 7.13 3.00 -17.16
C HIS A 44 7.76 4.38 -16.92
N ARG A 45 7.63 5.27 -17.91
CA ARG A 45 8.19 6.64 -17.88
C ARG A 45 7.77 7.42 -16.63
N LEU A 46 6.51 7.28 -16.21
CA LEU A 46 5.95 8.01 -15.07
C LEU A 46 6.16 7.30 -13.72
N SER A 47 6.86 6.16 -13.69
CA SER A 47 7.10 5.49 -12.42
C SER A 47 8.07 6.29 -11.55
N THR A 48 7.68 6.51 -10.29
CA THR A 48 8.47 7.24 -9.28
C THR A 48 9.63 6.41 -8.71
N LYS A 49 9.59 5.08 -8.89
CA LYS A 49 10.61 4.11 -8.49
C LYS A 49 10.72 3.01 -9.55
N ARG A 50 11.94 2.56 -9.88
CA ARG A 50 12.18 1.64 -11.02
C ARG A 50 13.10 0.44 -10.71
N ASP A 51 13.33 0.19 -9.44
CA ASP A 51 14.16 -0.90 -8.93
C ASP A 51 13.34 -1.89 -8.10
N PHE A 52 12.04 -2.05 -8.42
CA PHE A 52 11.19 -3.05 -7.76
C PHE A 52 11.67 -4.47 -8.06
N LYS A 53 11.68 -5.29 -7.02
CA LYS A 53 11.93 -6.73 -7.06
C LYS A 53 10.66 -7.50 -6.76
N LEU A 54 10.64 -8.78 -7.11
CA LEU A 54 9.54 -9.66 -6.74
C LEU A 54 9.37 -9.64 -5.22
N ASN A 55 8.12 -9.58 -4.75
CA ASN A 55 7.72 -9.43 -3.36
C ASN A 55 8.04 -8.08 -2.70
N ASP A 56 8.53 -7.08 -3.45
CA ASP A 56 8.60 -5.71 -2.93
C ASP A 56 7.19 -5.14 -2.71
N VAL A 57 7.04 -4.35 -1.65
CA VAL A 57 5.85 -3.52 -1.44
C VAL A 57 5.92 -2.30 -2.37
N MET A 58 5.08 -2.31 -3.40
CA MET A 58 4.96 -1.27 -4.42
C MET A 58 4.09 -0.11 -3.95
N GLY A 59 3.10 -0.40 -3.10
CA GLY A 59 2.17 0.60 -2.61
C GLY A 59 1.31 0.07 -1.47
N GLY A 60 0.10 0.60 -1.35
CA GLY A 60 -0.87 0.08 -0.41
C GLY A 60 -2.30 0.48 -0.77
N ILE A 61 -3.24 -0.40 -0.42
CA ILE A 61 -4.67 -0.20 -0.60
C ILE A 61 -5.24 0.25 0.74
N ALA A 62 -5.86 1.42 0.78
CA ALA A 62 -6.51 1.94 1.97
C ALA A 62 -8.02 1.68 1.92
N ILE A 63 -8.54 0.93 2.88
CA ILE A 63 -9.96 0.75 3.13
C ILE A 63 -10.33 1.66 4.29
N THR A 64 -11.30 2.56 4.06
CA THR A 64 -11.75 3.53 5.07
C THR A 64 -13.26 3.37 5.26
N ILE A 65 -13.66 3.03 6.48
CA ILE A 65 -15.05 2.77 6.87
C ILE A 65 -15.47 3.84 7.88
N PRO A 66 -16.52 4.64 7.62
CA PRO A 66 -17.06 5.57 8.60
C PRO A 66 -17.52 4.82 9.85
N LEU A 67 -17.28 5.40 11.02
CA LEU A 67 -17.76 4.89 12.32
C LEU A 67 -19.07 5.54 12.77
N GLU A 68 -19.63 6.40 11.91
CA GLU A 68 -20.89 7.15 12.10
C GLU A 68 -21.88 6.79 10.99
#